data_AF-A0AAP0VWJ0-F1
#
_entry.id   AF-A0AAP0VWJ0-F1
#
_cell.length_a   1.000
_cell.length_b   1.000
_cell.length_c   1.000
_cell.angle_alpha   90.00
_cell.angle_beta   90.00
_cell.angle_gamma   90.00
#
_symmetry.space_group_name_H-M   'P 1'
#
loop_
_entity.id
_entity.type
_entity.pdbx_description
1 polymer ?
#
loop_
_entity_poly.entity_id
_entity_poly.type
_entity_poly.pdbx_seq_one_letter_code
_entity_poly.pdbx_strand_id
1 'polypeptide(L)'
;MMEQYTFVERFFHSAHELTDFRMMGERDINTLFSFLSNLHSFQDRIREQFEKSISQYPEFKLLRIIRNYHHHVGDVDEFRVFNARNEFSLSHTEMIIIPVSVIAKAVINAKKNRNGHREIESICEYVDDFRYISENDSSLAIGRYLIHKGKRHYPGFDLYKSIYNITNVIADVCREIPDISQKDCVTSLDDTYRVENNIGKFNLICHPGNVPFLSTEGYIFPSQC
;
A
#
# COMPACT_ATOMS: atom_id res chain seq x y z
N MET A 1 16.13 -28.63 13.00
CA MET A 1 16.69 -27.58 12.11
C MET A 1 15.56 -27.13 11.20
N MET A 2 14.72 -26.18 11.62
CA MET A 2 13.56 -25.74 10.81
C MET A 2 13.03 -24.33 11.18
N GLU A 3 13.85 -23.49 11.82
CA GLU A 3 13.42 -22.16 12.35
C GLU A 3 14.27 -20.99 11.82
N GLN A 4 15.05 -21.18 10.76
CA GLN A 4 15.82 -20.08 10.17
C GLN A 4 14.95 -19.28 9.19
N TYR A 5 14.97 -17.95 9.35
CA TYR A 5 14.36 -16.97 8.45
C TYR A 5 12.82 -17.06 8.32
N THR A 6 12.11 -17.47 9.37
CA THR A 6 10.62 -17.54 9.39
C THR A 6 9.94 -16.19 9.14
N PHE A 7 10.65 -15.06 9.30
CA PHE A 7 10.13 -13.74 8.97
C PHE A 7 9.81 -13.59 7.47
N VAL A 8 10.51 -14.33 6.59
CA VAL A 8 10.26 -14.34 5.14
C VAL A 8 8.90 -14.99 4.85
N GLU A 9 8.66 -16.16 5.47
CA GLU A 9 7.38 -16.87 5.36
C GLU A 9 6.23 -16.04 5.92
N ARG A 10 6.41 -15.43 7.10
CA ARG A 10 5.39 -14.54 7.70
C ARG A 10 5.06 -13.37 6.79
N PHE A 11 6.06 -12.76 6.16
CA PHE A 11 5.85 -11.69 5.19
C PHE A 11 4.98 -12.16 4.02
N PHE A 12 5.42 -13.19 3.28
CA PHE A 12 4.68 -13.66 2.10
C PHE A 12 3.29 -14.20 2.45
N HIS A 13 3.14 -14.86 3.60
CA HIS A 13 1.83 -15.30 4.07
C HIS A 13 0.89 -14.11 4.30
N SER A 14 1.33 -13.07 5.03
CA SER A 14 0.50 -11.88 5.23
C SER A 14 0.25 -11.09 3.94
N ALA A 15 1.18 -11.08 2.99
CA ALA A 15 0.98 -10.45 1.68
C ALA A 15 -0.10 -11.20 0.87
N HIS A 16 -0.04 -12.53 0.89
CA HIS A 16 -1.02 -13.41 0.25
C HIS A 16 -2.41 -13.26 0.87
N GLU A 17 -2.49 -13.33 2.21
CA GLU A 17 -3.73 -13.08 2.96
C GLU A 17 -4.36 -11.74 2.58
N LEU A 18 -3.54 -10.69 2.47
CA LEU A 18 -3.99 -9.33 2.18
C LEU A 18 -4.46 -9.11 0.73
N THR A 19 -3.92 -9.84 -0.25
CA THR A 19 -4.12 -9.52 -1.69
C THR A 19 -4.83 -10.60 -2.49
N ASP A 20 -4.87 -11.84 -2.00
CA ASP A 20 -5.52 -12.94 -2.73
C ASP A 20 -7.01 -13.00 -2.41
N PHE A 21 -7.85 -12.79 -3.43
CA PHE A 21 -9.31 -12.80 -3.29
C PHE A 21 -9.86 -14.12 -2.71
N ARG A 22 -9.13 -15.23 -2.81
CA ARG A 22 -9.52 -16.52 -2.24
C ARG A 22 -9.46 -16.51 -0.70
N MET A 23 -8.66 -15.61 -0.13
CA MET A 23 -8.47 -15.45 1.32
C MET A 23 -9.52 -14.53 1.96
N MET A 24 -10.52 -14.04 1.20
CA MET A 24 -11.51 -13.08 1.70
C MET A 24 -12.20 -13.49 3.01
N GLY A 25 -12.40 -14.78 3.25
CA GLY A 25 -13.03 -15.29 4.48
C GLY A 25 -12.13 -15.35 5.71
N GLU A 26 -10.81 -15.24 5.52
CA GLU A 26 -9.81 -15.30 6.61
C GLU A 26 -9.36 -13.91 7.07
N ARG A 27 -9.65 -12.87 6.26
CA ARG A 27 -9.26 -11.50 6.55
C ARG A 27 -10.10 -10.89 7.66
N ASP A 28 -9.46 -10.10 8.52
CA ASP A 28 -10.11 -9.30 9.54
C ASP A 28 -9.58 -7.86 9.55
N ILE A 29 -10.03 -7.06 10.52
CA ILE A 29 -9.60 -5.65 10.68
C ILE A 29 -8.09 -5.50 10.89
N ASN A 30 -7.39 -6.57 11.29
CA ASN A 30 -5.96 -6.57 11.57
C ASN A 30 -5.11 -7.01 10.38
N THR A 31 -5.67 -7.57 9.30
CA THR A 31 -4.86 -8.12 8.19
C THR A 31 -3.88 -7.08 7.61
N LEU A 32 -4.31 -5.82 7.43
CA LEU A 32 -3.41 -4.73 7.03
C LEU A 32 -2.28 -4.50 8.02
N PHE A 33 -2.63 -4.42 9.30
CA PHE A 33 -1.68 -4.14 10.36
C PHE A 33 -0.67 -5.28 10.53
N SER A 34 -1.11 -6.52 10.39
CA SER A 34 -0.26 -7.72 10.35
C SER A 34 0.72 -7.66 9.19
N PHE A 35 0.25 -7.34 7.98
CA PHE A 35 1.13 -7.13 6.82
C PHE A 35 2.16 -6.01 7.06
N LEU A 36 1.71 -4.84 7.52
CA LEU A 36 2.58 -3.69 7.80
C LEU A 36 3.64 -4.01 8.87
N SER A 37 3.27 -4.78 9.89
CA SER A 37 4.17 -5.24 10.95
C SER A 37 5.19 -6.24 10.42
N ASN A 38 4.75 -7.22 9.62
CA ASN A 38 5.64 -8.20 8.99
C ASN A 38 6.59 -7.56 7.98
N LEU A 39 6.12 -6.58 7.20
CA LEU A 39 6.96 -5.79 6.28
C LEU A 39 8.07 -5.04 7.04
N HIS A 40 7.72 -4.41 8.16
CA HIS A 40 8.72 -3.71 8.98
C HIS A 40 9.72 -4.67 9.59
N SER A 41 9.25 -5.81 10.14
CA SER A 41 10.11 -6.86 10.69
C SER A 41 11.03 -7.45 9.63
N PHE A 42 10.54 -7.67 8.41
CA PHE A 42 11.34 -8.14 7.28
C PHE A 42 12.50 -7.18 6.98
N GLN A 43 12.23 -5.88 6.85
CA GLN A 43 13.26 -4.86 6.61
C GLN A 43 14.35 -4.90 7.70
N ASP A 44 13.96 -4.96 8.98
CA ASP A 44 14.93 -4.96 10.08
C ASP A 44 15.79 -6.22 10.06
N ARG A 45 15.18 -7.40 9.90
CA ARG A 45 15.90 -8.68 9.88
C ARG A 45 16.80 -8.83 8.66
N ILE A 46 16.35 -8.41 7.48
CA ILE A 46 17.15 -8.47 6.25
C ILE A 46 18.38 -7.56 6.34
N ARG A 47 18.21 -6.35 6.90
CA ARG A 47 19.33 -5.45 7.13
C ARG A 47 20.32 -6.02 8.13
N GLU A 48 19.84 -6.54 9.26
CA GLU A 48 20.68 -7.12 10.32
C GLU A 48 21.45 -8.36 9.88
N GLN A 49 20.82 -9.25 9.11
CA GLN A 49 21.35 -10.57 8.81
C GLN A 49 22.08 -10.65 7.46
N PHE A 50 21.74 -9.78 6.50
CA PHE A 50 22.24 -9.87 5.12
C PHE A 50 22.73 -8.54 4.54
N GLU A 51 22.74 -7.46 5.33
CA GLU A 51 23.16 -6.11 4.90
C GLU A 51 22.40 -5.57 3.67
N LYS A 52 21.24 -6.15 3.35
CA LYS A 52 20.33 -5.70 2.30
C LYS A 52 19.30 -4.74 2.89
N SER A 53 18.74 -3.86 2.07
CA SER A 53 17.72 -2.92 2.52
C SER A 53 16.66 -2.72 1.45
N ILE A 54 15.42 -2.58 1.89
CA ILE A 54 14.29 -2.09 1.09
C ILE A 54 13.87 -0.66 1.51
N SER A 55 14.59 -0.03 2.45
CA SER A 55 14.23 1.29 2.98
C SER A 55 14.25 2.42 1.96
N GLN A 56 14.97 2.25 0.86
CA GLN A 56 15.09 3.22 -0.22
C GLN A 56 13.83 3.29 -1.09
N TYR A 57 13.05 2.19 -1.17
CA TYR A 57 11.89 2.10 -2.05
C TYR A 57 10.74 2.97 -1.56
N PRO A 58 10.11 3.77 -2.44
CA PRO A 58 9.00 4.65 -2.07
C PRO A 58 7.79 3.89 -1.56
N GLU A 59 7.54 2.67 -2.05
CA GLU A 59 6.50 1.75 -1.56
C GLU A 59 6.67 1.48 -0.06
N PHE A 60 7.89 1.10 0.34
CA PHE A 60 8.21 0.82 1.73
C PHE A 60 8.06 2.09 2.59
N LYS A 61 8.51 3.25 2.09
CA LYS A 61 8.38 4.52 2.83
C LYS A 61 6.92 4.86 3.07
N LEU A 62 6.05 4.74 2.06
CA LEU A 62 4.60 4.98 2.18
C LEU A 62 3.96 4.02 3.19
N LEU A 63 4.19 2.71 3.04
CA LEU A 63 3.63 1.72 3.95
C LEU A 63 4.15 1.89 5.39
N ARG A 64 5.41 2.28 5.55
CA ARG A 64 6.01 2.56 6.87
C ARG A 64 5.38 3.77 7.54
N ILE A 65 5.10 4.87 6.84
CA ILE A 65 4.45 6.04 7.47
C ILE A 65 3.03 5.70 7.93
N ILE A 66 2.31 4.87 7.17
CA ILE A 66 0.98 4.36 7.54
C ILE A 66 1.11 3.48 8.79
N ARG A 67 1.99 2.47 8.77
CA ARG A 67 2.29 1.62 9.94
C ARG A 67 2.59 2.44 11.18
N ASN A 68 3.50 3.40 11.06
CA ASN A 68 3.90 4.24 12.19
C ASN A 68 2.70 5.00 12.74
N TYR A 69 1.82 5.53 11.89
CA TYR A 69 0.60 6.17 12.35
C TYR A 69 -0.33 5.19 13.10
N HIS A 70 -0.62 4.01 12.54
CA HIS A 70 -1.44 2.98 13.22
C HIS A 70 -0.92 2.66 14.64
N HIS A 71 0.39 2.50 14.80
CA HIS A 71 0.98 2.23 16.12
C HIS A 71 0.74 3.33 17.16
N HIS A 72 0.45 4.57 16.74
CA HIS A 72 0.21 5.69 17.66
C HIS A 72 -1.27 5.93 17.97
N VAL A 73 -2.18 5.61 17.03
CA VAL A 73 -3.62 5.92 17.17
C VAL A 73 -4.53 4.70 17.31
N GLY A 74 -4.03 3.49 17.11
CA GLY A 74 -4.82 2.26 17.14
C GLY A 74 -5.41 1.93 15.76
N ASP A 75 -6.67 1.47 15.76
CA ASP A 75 -7.34 0.95 14.57
C ASP A 75 -7.56 2.03 13.51
N VAL A 76 -7.30 1.68 12.26
CA VAL A 76 -7.60 2.48 11.08
C VAL A 76 -8.56 1.66 10.23
N ASP A 77 -9.66 2.28 9.85
CA ASP A 77 -10.63 1.64 8.97
C ASP A 77 -9.98 1.33 7.62
N GLU A 78 -10.03 0.05 7.25
CA GLU A 78 -9.68 -0.46 5.93
C GLU A 78 -10.95 -0.89 5.20
N PHE A 79 -11.06 -0.50 3.93
CA PHE A 79 -12.18 -0.83 3.06
C PHE A 79 -11.71 -1.62 1.85
N ARG A 80 -12.36 -2.76 1.60
CA ARG A 80 -12.08 -3.62 0.45
C ARG A 80 -13.17 -3.51 -0.58
N VAL A 81 -12.78 -3.17 -1.81
CA VAL A 81 -13.72 -2.94 -2.89
C VAL A 81 -13.19 -3.56 -4.17
N PHE A 82 -14.00 -4.42 -4.80
CA PHE A 82 -13.74 -4.89 -6.15
C PHE A 82 -14.22 -3.85 -7.16
N ASN A 83 -13.31 -3.39 -8.00
CA ASN A 83 -13.64 -2.58 -9.14
C ASN A 83 -14.27 -3.46 -10.24
N ALA A 84 -15.59 -3.37 -10.38
CA ALA A 84 -16.35 -4.01 -11.46
C ALA A 84 -16.76 -3.02 -12.57
N ARG A 85 -16.18 -1.81 -12.58
CA ARG A 85 -16.52 -0.76 -13.53
C ARG A 85 -15.74 -0.91 -14.83
N ASN A 86 -16.38 -0.56 -15.93
CA ASN A 86 -15.81 -0.62 -17.28
C ASN A 86 -15.54 0.79 -17.86
N GLU A 87 -15.93 1.84 -17.13
CA GLU A 87 -15.79 3.25 -17.52
C GLU A 87 -14.34 3.77 -17.46
N PHE A 88 -13.45 3.02 -16.81
CA PHE A 88 -12.01 3.27 -16.72
C PHE A 88 -11.26 1.95 -16.62
N SER A 89 -9.97 1.97 -16.92
CA SER A 89 -9.08 0.83 -16.74
C SER A 89 -8.16 1.08 -15.54
N LEU A 90 -8.06 0.08 -14.67
CA LEU A 90 -7.16 0.07 -13.51
C LEU A 90 -6.23 -1.16 -13.64
N SER A 91 -5.00 -1.05 -13.15
CA SER A 91 -4.02 -2.15 -13.24
C SER A 91 -4.38 -3.40 -12.41
N HIS A 92 -5.39 -3.29 -11.56
CA HIS A 92 -5.85 -4.33 -10.65
C HIS A 92 -7.36 -4.21 -10.43
N THR A 93 -7.99 -5.29 -9.99
CA THR A 93 -9.44 -5.35 -9.77
C THR A 93 -9.81 -5.18 -8.30
N GLU A 94 -9.02 -5.67 -7.35
CA GLU A 94 -9.26 -5.50 -5.91
C GLU A 94 -8.53 -4.26 -5.38
N MET A 95 -9.25 -3.33 -4.75
CA MET A 95 -8.68 -2.15 -4.11
C MET A 95 -8.58 -2.34 -2.60
N ILE A 96 -7.50 -1.80 -2.02
CA ILE A 96 -7.20 -1.81 -0.58
C ILE A 96 -7.27 -0.36 -0.11
N ILE A 97 -8.45 0.10 0.25
CA ILE A 97 -8.71 1.52 0.44
C ILE A 97 -8.61 1.88 1.91
N ILE A 98 -7.80 2.88 2.24
CA ILE A 98 -7.86 3.57 3.54
C ILE A 98 -8.32 5.02 3.34
N PRO A 99 -8.95 5.66 4.35
CA PRO A 99 -9.34 7.06 4.23
C PRO A 99 -8.15 7.98 3.96
N VAL A 100 -8.30 8.95 3.05
CA VAL A 100 -7.26 9.97 2.79
C VAL A 100 -6.91 10.77 4.06
N SER A 101 -7.87 10.95 4.96
CA SER A 101 -7.62 11.62 6.26
C SER A 101 -6.59 10.87 7.11
N VAL A 102 -6.50 9.55 6.99
CA VAL A 102 -5.50 8.72 7.68
C VAL A 102 -4.13 8.90 7.04
N ILE A 103 -4.05 8.85 5.71
CA ILE A 103 -2.81 9.16 4.97
C ILE A 103 -2.29 10.54 5.35
N ALA A 104 -3.16 11.55 5.36
CA ALA A 104 -2.79 12.92 5.68
C ALA A 104 -2.21 13.05 7.11
N LYS A 105 -2.82 12.39 8.09
CA LYS A 105 -2.27 12.33 9.46
C LYS A 105 -0.94 11.59 9.53
N ALA A 106 -0.77 10.51 8.76
CA ALA A 106 0.50 9.81 8.64
C ALA A 106 1.59 10.69 8.04
N VAL A 107 1.27 11.50 7.01
CA VAL A 107 2.18 12.48 6.41
C VAL A 107 2.58 13.57 7.42
N ILE A 108 1.63 14.13 8.16
CA ILE A 108 1.90 15.12 9.22
C ILE A 108 2.85 14.54 10.27
N ASN A 109 2.65 13.30 10.69
CA ASN A 109 3.55 12.62 11.62
C ASN A 109 4.94 12.42 11.00
N ALA A 110 5.00 11.92 9.77
CA ALA A 110 6.26 11.65 9.07
C ALA A 110 7.12 12.91 8.90
N LYS A 111 6.52 14.05 8.56
CA LYS A 111 7.21 15.34 8.36
C LYS A 111 7.91 15.88 9.61
N LYS A 112 7.54 15.41 10.82
CA LYS A 112 8.22 15.77 12.07
C LYS A 112 9.62 15.18 12.19
N ASN A 113 9.91 14.11 11.44
CA ASN A 113 11.23 13.47 11.44
C ASN A 113 12.23 14.28 10.60
N ARG A 114 13.51 14.22 10.97
CA ARG A 114 14.61 14.97 10.31
C ARG A 114 14.64 14.79 8.79
N ASN A 115 14.37 13.58 8.28
CA ASN A 115 14.36 13.27 6.85
C ASN A 115 12.96 13.16 6.24
N GLY A 116 11.91 13.46 7.01
CA GLY A 116 10.52 13.21 6.64
C GLY A 116 10.14 13.86 5.31
N HIS A 117 10.49 15.13 5.11
CA HIS A 117 10.19 15.86 3.88
C HIS A 117 10.79 15.20 2.63
N ARG A 118 12.04 14.72 2.72
CA ARG A 118 12.72 14.03 1.61
C ARG A 118 12.07 12.67 1.31
N GLU A 119 11.63 11.95 2.34
CA GLU A 119 10.91 10.69 2.16
C GLU A 119 9.55 10.90 1.50
N ILE A 120 8.81 11.92 1.94
CA ILE A 120 7.54 12.32 1.33
C ILE A 120 7.72 12.69 -0.13
N GLU A 121 8.77 13.45 -0.48
CA GLU A 121 9.04 13.80 -1.87
C GLU A 121 9.26 12.57 -2.76
N SER A 122 9.99 11.56 -2.27
CA SER A 122 10.14 10.31 -3.03
C SER A 122 8.83 9.53 -3.19
N ILE A 123 7.87 9.68 -2.27
CA ILE A 123 6.53 9.10 -2.42
C ILE A 123 5.72 9.89 -3.47
N CYS A 124 5.83 11.23 -3.50
CA CYS A 124 5.21 12.09 -4.51
C CYS A 124 5.69 11.78 -5.93
N GLU A 125 6.95 11.37 -6.11
CA GLU A 125 7.47 10.94 -7.40
C GLU A 125 6.87 9.59 -7.84
N TYR A 126 6.56 8.72 -6.89
CA TYR A 126 6.06 7.36 -7.10
C TYR A 126 4.52 7.25 -7.27
N VAL A 127 3.75 8.05 -6.52
CA VAL A 127 2.28 8.08 -6.55
C VAL A 127 1.83 9.44 -7.05
N ASP A 128 1.02 9.46 -8.11
CA ASP A 128 0.67 10.68 -8.84
C ASP A 128 -0.04 11.73 -7.97
N ASP A 129 -1.15 11.35 -7.33
CA ASP A 129 -1.95 12.28 -6.51
C ASP A 129 -1.39 12.54 -5.10
N PHE A 130 -0.26 11.93 -4.75
CA PHE A 130 0.27 12.03 -3.38
C PHE A 130 0.82 13.41 -3.05
N ARG A 131 1.30 14.15 -4.06
CA ARG A 131 1.74 15.54 -3.87
C ARG A 131 0.61 16.41 -3.35
N TYR A 132 -0.59 16.28 -3.92
CA TYR A 132 -1.77 17.01 -3.46
C TYR A 132 -2.09 16.69 -2.00
N ILE A 133 -2.03 15.42 -1.61
CA ILE A 133 -2.25 15.00 -0.22
C ILE A 133 -1.21 15.61 0.71
N SER A 134 0.06 15.58 0.32
CA SER A 134 1.17 16.15 1.11
C SER A 134 1.05 17.66 1.29
N GLU A 135 0.67 18.40 0.26
CA GLU A 135 0.55 19.86 0.33
C GLU A 135 -0.69 20.31 1.10
N ASN A 136 -1.72 19.47 1.18
CA ASN A 136 -3.01 19.77 1.82
C ASN A 136 -3.27 18.93 3.09
N ASP A 137 -2.24 18.34 3.67
CA ASP A 137 -2.34 17.34 4.74
C ASP A 137 -3.20 17.79 5.94
N SER A 138 -3.02 19.01 6.41
CA SER A 138 -3.71 19.55 7.58
C SER A 138 -5.21 19.70 7.33
N SER A 139 -5.58 20.08 6.10
CA SER A 139 -6.97 20.23 5.67
C SER A 139 -7.65 18.87 5.46
N LEU A 140 -6.92 17.91 4.88
CA LEU A 140 -7.41 16.56 4.60
C LEU A 140 -7.51 15.69 5.86
N ALA A 141 -6.62 15.90 6.84
CA ALA A 141 -6.63 15.21 8.13
C ALA A 141 -7.92 15.40 8.93
N ILE A 142 -8.68 16.47 8.68
CA ILE A 142 -9.97 16.76 9.33
C ILE A 142 -11.08 15.80 8.87
N GLY A 143 -10.91 15.12 7.73
CA GLY A 143 -11.91 14.19 7.20
C GLY A 143 -13.00 14.89 6.39
N ARG A 144 -12.60 15.57 5.32
CA ARG A 144 -13.53 16.15 4.35
C ARG A 144 -14.28 15.07 3.59
N TYR A 145 -15.49 15.38 3.14
CA TYR A 145 -16.32 14.49 2.33
C TYR A 145 -16.90 15.25 1.14
N LEU A 146 -17.24 14.51 0.10
CA LEU A 146 -17.99 14.97 -1.06
C LEU A 146 -19.46 14.60 -0.89
N ILE A 147 -20.39 15.50 -1.22
CA ILE A 147 -21.80 15.15 -1.32
C ILE A 147 -22.10 14.83 -2.78
N HIS A 148 -22.56 13.61 -3.05
CA HIS A 148 -23.00 13.17 -4.37
C HIS A 148 -24.31 12.41 -4.25
N LYS A 149 -25.33 12.81 -5.04
CA LYS A 149 -26.69 12.22 -5.00
C LYS A 149 -27.26 12.11 -3.57
N GLY A 150 -27.04 13.14 -2.74
CA GLY A 150 -27.53 13.19 -1.36
C GLY A 150 -26.75 12.32 -0.36
N LYS A 151 -25.72 11.58 -0.80
CA LYS A 151 -24.87 10.75 0.07
C LYS A 151 -23.51 11.42 0.30
N ARG A 152 -22.96 11.25 1.51
CA ARG A 152 -21.59 11.65 1.84
C ARG A 152 -20.62 10.56 1.42
N HIS A 153 -19.59 10.93 0.65
CA HIS A 153 -18.51 10.07 0.22
C HIS A 153 -17.19 10.61 0.78
N TYR A 154 -16.48 9.78 1.54
CA TYR A 154 -15.17 10.13 2.08
C TYR A 154 -14.09 9.74 1.07
N PRO A 155 -13.10 10.61 0.79
CA PRO A 155 -12.01 10.28 -0.11
C PRO A 155 -11.22 9.06 0.37
N GLY A 156 -10.95 8.13 -0.54
CA GLY A 156 -10.17 6.93 -0.31
C GLY A 156 -8.78 7.01 -0.95
N PHE A 157 -7.85 6.21 -0.43
CA PHE A 157 -6.51 6.03 -0.97
C PHE A 157 -6.24 4.53 -1.12
N ASP A 158 -5.99 4.07 -2.34
CA ASP A 158 -5.74 2.66 -2.64
C ASP A 158 -4.27 2.28 -2.39
N LEU A 159 -4.06 1.24 -1.57
CA LEU A 159 -2.77 0.70 -1.18
C LEU A 159 -2.32 -0.48 -2.05
N TYR A 160 -3.20 -1.05 -2.88
CA TYR A 160 -2.92 -2.29 -3.62
C TYR A 160 -1.59 -2.19 -4.39
N LYS A 161 -1.42 -1.10 -5.15
CA LYS A 161 -0.21 -0.82 -5.93
C LYS A 161 1.06 -0.92 -5.07
N SER A 162 1.06 -0.29 -3.89
CA SER A 162 2.23 -0.23 -3.01
C SER A 162 2.53 -1.59 -2.38
N ILE A 163 1.49 -2.34 -2.01
CA ILE A 163 1.60 -3.69 -1.46
C ILE A 163 2.13 -4.67 -2.52
N TYR A 164 1.59 -4.61 -3.74
CA TYR A 164 2.03 -5.45 -4.84
C TYR A 164 3.49 -5.18 -5.22
N ASN A 165 3.84 -3.90 -5.46
CA ASN A 165 5.19 -3.54 -5.86
C ASN A 165 6.24 -3.86 -4.78
N ILE A 166 5.94 -3.65 -3.48
CA ILE A 166 6.91 -3.99 -2.43
C ILE A 166 7.09 -5.50 -2.28
N THR A 167 6.03 -6.28 -2.50
CA THR A 167 6.12 -7.76 -2.51
C THR A 167 7.04 -8.24 -3.62
N ASN A 168 6.97 -7.62 -4.81
CA ASN A 168 7.87 -7.93 -5.93
C ASN A 168 9.34 -7.59 -5.62
N VAL A 169 9.58 -6.41 -5.05
CA VAL A 169 10.92 -6.00 -4.59
C VAL A 169 11.48 -7.00 -3.58
N ILE A 170 10.66 -7.42 -2.61
CA ILE A 170 11.06 -8.38 -1.59
C ILE A 170 11.34 -9.75 -2.20
N ALA A 171 10.52 -10.21 -3.15
CA ALA A 171 10.74 -11.45 -3.87
C ALA A 171 12.10 -11.47 -4.56
N ASP A 172 12.47 -10.39 -5.25
CA ASP A 172 13.79 -10.30 -5.89
C ASP A 172 14.94 -10.23 -4.87
N VAL A 173 14.81 -9.46 -3.79
CA VAL A 173 15.81 -9.46 -2.69
C VAL A 173 15.99 -10.86 -2.10
N CYS A 174 14.91 -11.60 -1.88
CA CYS A 174 14.95 -12.96 -1.36
C CYS A 174 15.64 -13.95 -2.32
N ARG A 175 15.43 -13.81 -3.63
CA ARG A 175 16.08 -14.65 -4.65
C ARG A 175 17.59 -14.40 -4.75
N GLU A 176 18.06 -13.21 -4.40
CA GLU A 176 19.51 -12.88 -4.38
C GLU A 176 20.26 -13.47 -3.18
N ILE A 177 19.57 -13.88 -2.12
CA ILE A 177 20.18 -14.37 -0.88
C ILE A 177 20.20 -15.91 -0.92
N PRO A 178 21.36 -16.58 -1.00
CA PRO A 178 21.43 -18.03 -1.16
C PRO A 178 20.60 -18.80 -0.13
N ASP A 179 20.70 -18.43 1.15
CA ASP A 179 20.03 -19.11 2.26
C ASP A 179 18.49 -18.92 2.27
N ILE A 180 17.98 -17.87 1.62
CA ILE A 180 16.55 -17.56 1.55
C ILE A 180 15.96 -18.03 0.21
N SER A 181 16.74 -17.96 -0.88
CA SER A 181 16.30 -18.26 -2.25
C SER A 181 15.72 -19.66 -2.42
N GLN A 182 16.13 -20.60 -1.56
CA GLN A 182 15.69 -22.00 -1.60
C GLN A 182 14.44 -22.28 -0.75
N LYS A 183 13.91 -21.29 -0.03
CA LYS A 183 12.70 -21.47 0.79
C LYS A 183 11.47 -21.63 -0.09
N ASP A 184 10.56 -22.53 0.30
CA ASP A 184 9.33 -22.82 -0.46
C ASP A 184 8.47 -21.57 -0.73
N CYS A 185 8.39 -20.64 0.22
CA CYS A 185 7.67 -19.37 0.05
C CYS A 185 8.29 -18.42 -0.99
N VAL A 186 9.52 -18.67 -1.43
CA VAL A 186 10.23 -17.89 -2.47
C VAL A 186 10.23 -18.65 -3.78
N THR A 187 10.48 -19.96 -3.77
CA THR A 187 10.53 -20.80 -4.97
C THR A 187 9.15 -21.07 -5.57
N SER A 188 8.08 -20.97 -4.78
CA SER A 188 6.69 -21.06 -5.25
C SER A 188 6.15 -19.79 -5.92
N LEU A 189 6.88 -18.66 -5.81
CA LEU A 189 6.49 -17.42 -6.46
C LEU A 189 6.75 -17.50 -7.96
N ASP A 190 5.70 -17.35 -8.75
CA ASP A 190 5.81 -17.30 -10.21
C ASP A 190 6.50 -16.01 -10.71
N ASP A 191 6.63 -15.90 -12.03
CA ASP A 191 7.31 -14.77 -12.67
C ASP A 191 6.55 -13.44 -12.51
N THR A 192 5.29 -13.43 -12.08
CA THR A 192 4.56 -12.18 -11.83
C THR A 192 5.12 -11.41 -10.64
N TYR A 193 5.76 -12.12 -9.69
CA TYR A 193 6.41 -11.54 -8.52
C TYR A 193 7.83 -11.03 -8.81
N ARG A 194 7.96 -10.09 -9.75
CA ARG A 194 9.24 -9.50 -10.19
C ARG A 194 9.14 -7.98 -10.29
N VAL A 195 10.22 -7.25 -10.03
CA VAL A 195 10.22 -5.78 -10.13
C VAL A 195 9.89 -5.26 -11.53
N GLU A 196 10.16 -6.04 -12.58
CA GLU A 196 9.79 -5.73 -13.97
C GLU A 196 8.27 -5.69 -14.18
N ASN A 197 7.51 -6.38 -13.33
CA ASN A 197 6.04 -6.41 -13.34
C ASN A 197 5.42 -5.36 -12.41
N ASN A 198 6.22 -4.46 -11.83
CA ASN A 198 5.70 -3.41 -10.97
C ASN A 198 4.70 -2.51 -11.71
N ILE A 199 3.64 -2.14 -11.01
CA ILE A 199 2.65 -1.20 -11.49
C ILE A 199 3.30 0.20 -11.53
N GLY A 200 3.26 0.82 -12.71
CA GLY A 200 3.84 2.14 -12.96
C GLY A 200 3.15 3.28 -12.23
N LYS A 201 3.71 4.50 -12.35
CA LYS A 201 3.17 5.71 -11.71
C LYS A 201 1.69 5.93 -12.03
N PHE A 202 1.37 5.94 -13.32
CA PHE A 202 0.02 6.09 -13.84
C PHE A 202 -0.62 4.71 -14.02
N ASN A 203 -1.55 4.35 -13.13
CA ASN A 203 -2.24 3.05 -13.12
C ASN A 203 -3.74 3.14 -13.42
N LEU A 204 -4.26 4.36 -13.58
CA LEU A 204 -5.65 4.66 -13.93
C LEU A 204 -5.71 5.31 -15.31
N ILE A 205 -6.50 4.73 -16.21
CA ILE A 205 -6.77 5.26 -17.54
C ILE A 205 -8.26 5.53 -17.64
N CYS A 206 -8.65 6.78 -17.85
CA CYS A 206 -10.04 7.21 -18.00
C CYS A 206 -10.19 8.21 -19.16
N HIS A 207 -11.42 8.38 -19.64
CA HIS A 207 -11.71 9.38 -20.66
C HIS A 207 -11.53 10.81 -20.11
N PRO A 208 -10.92 11.73 -20.89
CA PRO A 208 -10.87 13.14 -20.52
C PRO A 208 -12.26 13.69 -20.20
N GLY A 209 -12.43 14.31 -19.03
CA GLY A 209 -13.72 14.85 -18.56
C GLY A 209 -14.52 13.89 -17.66
N ASN A 210 -14.13 12.61 -17.58
CA ASN A 210 -14.72 11.59 -16.71
C ASN A 210 -13.68 11.08 -15.70
N VAL A 211 -13.09 11.98 -14.92
CA VAL A 211 -12.13 11.60 -13.88
C VAL A 211 -12.89 11.01 -12.70
N PRO A 212 -12.71 9.71 -12.38
CA PRO A 212 -13.42 9.10 -11.27
C PRO A 212 -12.81 9.57 -9.94
N PHE A 213 -13.67 9.77 -8.94
CA PHE A 213 -13.26 10.08 -7.58
C PHE A 213 -13.22 8.79 -6.76
N LEU A 214 -12.05 8.45 -6.21
CA LEU A 214 -11.91 7.31 -5.30
C LEU A 214 -12.46 7.67 -3.92
N SER A 215 -13.50 6.97 -3.49
CA SER A 215 -14.02 7.05 -2.13
C SER A 215 -13.67 5.79 -1.32
N THR A 216 -13.93 5.79 -0.01
CA THR A 216 -13.84 4.58 0.83
C THR A 216 -14.80 3.46 0.39
N GLU A 217 -15.77 3.76 -0.47
CA GLU A 217 -16.69 2.77 -1.06
C GLU A 217 -16.32 2.43 -2.52
N GLY A 218 -15.13 2.82 -2.97
CA GLY A 218 -14.67 2.68 -4.35
C GLY A 218 -14.94 3.91 -5.21
N TYR A 219 -14.75 3.76 -6.52
CA TYR A 219 -14.86 4.86 -7.47
C TYR A 219 -16.32 5.31 -7.70
N ILE A 220 -16.50 6.63 -7.69
CA ILE A 220 -17.73 7.31 -8.09
C ILE A 220 -17.42 8.35 -9.17
N PHE A 221 -18.41 8.68 -9.99
CA PHE A 221 -18.33 9.75 -10.98
C PHE A 221 -19.17 10.92 -10.49
N PRO A 222 -18.56 11.92 -9.82
CA PRO A 222 -19.27 13.15 -9.58
C PRO A 222 -19.58 13.78 -10.93
N SER A 223 -20.87 13.92 -11.24
CA SER A 223 -21.32 14.73 -12.39
C SER A 223 -20.63 16.09 -12.30
N GLN A 224 -20.13 16.63 -13.43
CA GLN A 224 -19.60 17.99 -13.47
C GLN A 224 -20.58 18.94 -12.79
N CYS A 225 -20.13 19.62 -11.73
CA CYS A 225 -20.83 20.77 -11.18
C CYS A 225 -20.81 21.92 -12.19
#